data_AF-A0A498L4I3-F1
#
_entry.id   AF-A0A498L4I3-F1
#
_cell.length_a   1.000
_cell.length_b   1.000
_cell.length_c   1.000
_cell.angle_alpha   90.00
_cell.angle_beta   90.00
_cell.angle_gamma   90.00
#
_symmetry.space_group_name_H-M   'P 1'
#
loop_
_entity.id
_entity.type
_entity.pdbx_description
1 polymer ?
#
loop_
_entity_poly.entity_id
_entity_poly.type
_entity_poly.pdbx_seq_one_letter_code
_entity_poly.pdbx_strand_id
1 'polypeptide(L)'
;MAAASNVENQATGETFESESIGPLQSSVNALRESVEGFQSRLTATETLAGENFEKVSAAENAIKTLQTQNASLLDRIEDLENRSRRANLRIVNVPEGSEIGKDPVTSVAELLLEMTGTEVFDNPPTLERAHRSPGPKASGRP
;
A
#
# COMPACT_ATOMS: atom_id res chain seq x y z
N MET A 1 -20.50 84.11 -38.53
CA MET A 1 -20.59 82.78 -39.18
C MET A 1 -19.43 81.83 -38.80
N ALA A 2 -18.22 82.32 -38.51
CA ALA A 2 -17.07 81.46 -38.14
C ALA A 2 -17.16 80.76 -36.77
N ALA A 3 -17.85 81.33 -35.78
CA ALA A 3 -17.95 80.75 -34.44
C ALA A 3 -18.83 79.48 -34.35
N ALA A 4 -19.86 79.39 -35.20
CA ALA A 4 -20.78 78.23 -35.20
C ALA A 4 -20.10 76.97 -35.77
N SER A 5 -19.33 77.12 -36.85
CA SER A 5 -18.61 76.00 -37.49
C SER A 5 -17.51 75.40 -36.60
N ASN A 6 -16.93 76.18 -35.68
CA ASN A 6 -15.88 75.70 -34.79
C ASN A 6 -16.44 74.88 -33.61
N VAL A 7 -17.63 75.25 -33.11
CA VAL A 7 -18.34 74.52 -32.05
C VAL A 7 -18.90 73.20 -32.59
N GLU A 8 -19.38 73.17 -33.83
CA GLU A 8 -19.93 71.98 -34.48
C GLU A 8 -18.84 70.95 -34.81
N ASN A 9 -17.63 71.40 -35.20
CA ASN A 9 -16.46 70.55 -35.37
C ASN A 9 -15.88 70.03 -34.04
N GLN A 10 -15.97 70.79 -32.94
CA GLN A 10 -15.58 70.32 -31.60
C GLN A 10 -16.54 69.25 -31.07
N ALA A 11 -17.85 69.47 -31.18
CA ALA A 11 -18.85 68.52 -30.71
C ALA A 11 -18.81 67.19 -31.50
N THR A 12 -18.60 67.25 -32.81
CA THR A 12 -18.45 66.05 -33.65
C THR A 12 -17.16 65.27 -33.34
N GLY A 13 -16.05 65.96 -33.07
CA GLY A 13 -14.81 65.34 -32.60
C GLY A 13 -14.96 64.63 -31.24
N GLU A 14 -15.56 65.29 -30.26
CA GLU A 14 -15.81 64.71 -28.93
C GLU A 14 -16.76 63.50 -28.98
N THR A 15 -17.79 63.53 -29.83
CA THR A 15 -18.68 62.38 -30.02
C THR A 15 -17.96 61.18 -30.63
N PHE A 16 -17.09 61.40 -31.63
CA PHE A 16 -16.35 60.33 -32.31
C PHE A 16 -15.28 59.70 -31.40
N GLU A 17 -14.62 60.51 -30.58
CA GLU A 17 -13.71 60.03 -29.54
C GLU A 17 -14.45 59.20 -28.48
N SER A 18 -15.64 59.64 -28.03
CA SER A 18 -16.44 58.87 -27.06
C SER A 18 -16.92 57.52 -27.62
N GLU A 19 -17.28 57.48 -28.91
CA GLU A 19 -17.84 56.30 -29.58
C GLU A 19 -16.77 55.23 -29.84
N SER A 20 -15.51 55.63 -30.05
CA SER A 20 -14.38 54.70 -30.24
C SER A 20 -13.66 54.33 -28.94
N ILE A 21 -13.56 55.23 -27.95
CA ILE A 21 -12.82 55.00 -26.70
C ILE A 21 -13.65 54.20 -25.69
N GLY A 22 -14.97 54.40 -25.63
CA GLY A 22 -15.86 53.69 -24.71
C GLY A 22 -15.80 52.16 -24.81
N PRO A 23 -15.90 51.57 -26.02
CA PRO A 23 -15.77 50.13 -26.23
C PRO A 23 -14.39 49.56 -25.89
N LEU A 24 -13.33 50.35 -26.07
CA LEU A 24 -11.98 49.96 -25.67
C LEU A 24 -11.85 49.95 -24.14
N GLN A 25 -12.38 50.96 -23.45
CA GLN A 25 -12.41 51.00 -21.99
C GLN A 25 -13.18 49.83 -21.39
N SER A 26 -14.35 49.50 -21.95
CA SER A 26 -15.12 48.33 -21.49
C SER A 26 -14.37 47.02 -21.71
N SER A 27 -13.71 46.86 -22.87
CA SER A 27 -12.87 45.69 -23.16
C SER A 27 -11.68 45.58 -22.22
N VAL A 28 -11.01 46.70 -21.90
CA VAL A 28 -9.90 46.74 -20.93
C VAL A 28 -10.38 46.37 -19.53
N ASN A 29 -11.54 46.87 -19.11
CA ASN A 29 -12.12 46.53 -17.80
C ASN A 29 -12.50 45.04 -17.72
N ALA A 30 -13.12 44.49 -18.77
CA ALA A 30 -13.45 43.08 -18.84
C ALA A 30 -12.19 42.18 -18.82
N LEU A 31 -11.14 42.60 -19.53
CA LEU A 31 -9.85 41.89 -19.50
C LEU A 31 -9.24 41.94 -18.09
N ARG A 32 -9.30 43.09 -17.43
CA ARG A 32 -8.81 43.26 -16.05
C ARG A 32 -9.54 42.32 -15.09
N GLU A 33 -10.87 42.28 -15.14
CA GLU A 33 -11.66 41.36 -14.32
C GLU A 33 -11.30 39.90 -14.59
N SER A 34 -11.11 39.53 -15.87
CA SER A 34 -10.68 38.17 -16.24
C SER A 34 -9.28 37.84 -15.72
N VAL A 35 -8.35 38.79 -15.76
CA VAL A 35 -6.98 38.62 -15.25
C VAL A 35 -6.98 38.46 -13.73
N GLU A 36 -7.75 39.28 -13.00
CA GLU A 36 -7.93 39.14 -11.56
C GLU A 36 -8.58 37.79 -11.21
N GLY A 37 -9.57 37.35 -11.99
CA GLY A 37 -10.18 36.03 -11.90
C GLY A 37 -9.18 34.88 -12.15
N PHE A 38 -8.29 35.01 -13.14
CA PHE A 38 -7.24 34.01 -13.37
C PHE A 38 -6.20 34.01 -12.26
N GLN A 39 -5.80 35.18 -11.75
CA GLN A 39 -4.83 35.29 -10.68
C GLN A 39 -5.34 34.62 -9.40
N SER A 40 -6.61 34.84 -9.02
CA SER A 40 -7.19 34.18 -7.85
C SER A 40 -7.26 32.66 -8.00
N ARG A 41 -7.66 32.16 -9.17
CA ARG A 41 -7.67 30.73 -9.47
C ARG A 41 -6.27 30.13 -9.47
N LEU A 42 -5.28 30.84 -10.00
CA LEU A 42 -3.89 30.40 -10.03
C LEU A 42 -3.35 30.23 -8.62
N THR A 43 -3.50 31.24 -7.75
CA THR A 43 -3.08 31.16 -6.34
C THR A 43 -3.75 30.01 -5.59
N ALA A 44 -5.04 29.78 -5.85
CA ALA A 44 -5.76 28.65 -5.25
C ALA A 44 -5.19 27.31 -5.72
N THR A 45 -4.90 27.16 -7.01
CA THR A 45 -4.29 25.94 -7.55
C THR A 45 -2.87 25.71 -7.04
N GLU A 46 -2.06 26.76 -6.90
CA GLU A 46 -0.70 26.67 -6.36
C GLU A 46 -0.71 26.23 -4.90
N THR A 47 -1.60 26.81 -4.09
CA THR A 47 -1.79 26.41 -2.69
C THR A 47 -2.19 24.93 -2.58
N LEU A 48 -3.22 24.51 -3.35
CA LEU A 48 -3.69 23.12 -3.34
C LEU A 48 -2.61 22.15 -3.82
N ALA A 49 -1.80 22.54 -4.81
CA ALA A 49 -0.69 21.73 -5.28
C ALA A 49 0.38 21.55 -4.19
N GLY A 50 0.71 22.62 -3.45
CA GLY A 50 1.61 22.57 -2.30
C GLY A 50 1.11 21.64 -1.20
N GLU A 51 -0.14 21.81 -0.77
CA GLU A 51 -0.75 20.95 0.26
C GLU A 51 -0.80 19.47 -0.17
N ASN A 52 -1.12 19.21 -1.43
CA ASN A 52 -1.15 17.85 -1.96
C ASN A 52 0.25 17.24 -2.00
N PHE A 53 1.28 18.02 -2.37
CA PHE A 53 2.66 17.54 -2.36
C PHE A 53 3.10 17.16 -0.94
N GLU A 54 2.78 17.98 0.05
CA GLU A 54 3.05 17.66 1.46
C GLU A 54 2.34 16.38 1.92
N LYS A 55 1.06 16.23 1.59
CA LYS A 55 0.28 15.02 1.92
C LYS A 55 0.85 13.77 1.25
N VAL A 56 1.23 13.86 -0.03
CA VAL A 56 1.84 12.75 -0.77
C VAL A 56 3.18 12.37 -0.15
N SER A 57 4.04 13.34 0.14
CA SER A 57 5.33 13.12 0.80
C SER A 57 5.16 12.44 2.18
N ALA A 58 4.21 12.91 2.99
CA ALA A 58 3.89 12.29 4.27
C ALA A 58 3.41 10.84 4.12
N ALA A 59 2.52 10.58 3.14
CA ALA A 59 2.02 9.24 2.85
C ALA A 59 3.13 8.30 2.38
N GLU A 60 4.02 8.75 1.49
CA GLU A 60 5.17 7.97 1.02
C GLU A 60 6.10 7.58 2.17
N ASN A 61 6.37 8.51 3.10
CA ASN A 61 7.20 8.23 4.27
C ASN A 61 6.53 7.24 5.23
N ALA A 62 5.22 7.35 5.44
CA ALA A 62 4.46 6.39 6.22
C ALA A 62 4.50 4.99 5.58
N ILE A 63 4.33 4.89 4.26
CA ILE A 63 4.40 3.62 3.52
C ILE A 63 5.79 2.98 3.69
N LYS A 64 6.87 3.73 3.51
CA LYS A 64 8.24 3.21 3.70
C LYS A 64 8.47 2.69 5.11
N THR A 65 7.97 3.41 6.10
CA THR A 65 8.05 3.00 7.52
C THR A 65 7.29 1.71 7.75
N LEU A 66 6.05 1.62 7.28
CA LEU A 66 5.22 0.43 7.42
C LEU A 66 5.80 -0.78 6.68
N GLN A 67 6.37 -0.59 5.49
CA GLN A 67 7.06 -1.65 4.75
C GLN A 67 8.25 -2.21 5.55
N THR A 68 9.04 -1.33 6.15
CA THR A 68 10.19 -1.73 6.98
C THR A 68 9.74 -2.49 8.22
N GLN A 69 8.70 -1.99 8.90
CA GLN A 69 8.13 -2.66 10.08
C GLN A 69 7.54 -4.03 9.71
N ASN A 70 6.79 -4.12 8.61
CA ASN A 70 6.23 -5.39 8.14
C ASN A 70 7.32 -6.41 7.81
N ALA A 71 8.41 -6.01 7.14
CA ALA A 71 9.54 -6.90 6.88
C ALA A 71 10.13 -7.44 8.19
N SER A 72 10.41 -6.57 9.16
CA SER A 72 10.93 -6.99 10.47
C SER A 72 9.97 -7.90 11.24
N LEU A 73 8.65 -7.67 11.13
CA LEU A 73 7.65 -8.53 11.76
C LEU A 73 7.59 -9.90 11.09
N LEU A 74 7.70 -9.97 9.76
CA LEU A 74 7.73 -11.24 9.03
C LEU A 74 8.95 -12.07 9.42
N ASP A 75 10.14 -11.48 9.47
CA ASP A 75 11.37 -12.16 9.92
C ASP A 75 11.20 -12.71 11.35
N ARG A 76 10.56 -11.94 12.22
CA ARG A 76 10.34 -12.34 13.61
C ARG A 76 9.29 -13.44 13.74
N ILE A 77 8.25 -13.42 12.92
CA ILE A 77 7.24 -14.49 12.86
C ILE A 77 7.91 -15.78 12.38
N GLU A 78 8.71 -15.72 11.32
CA GLU A 78 9.43 -16.88 10.80
C GLU A 78 10.36 -17.48 11.86
N ASP A 79 11.16 -16.66 12.55
CA ASP A 79 12.03 -17.12 13.64
C ASP A 79 11.24 -17.76 14.78
N LEU A 80 10.11 -17.16 15.19
CA LEU A 80 9.26 -17.72 16.24
C LEU A 80 8.62 -19.04 15.82
N GLU A 81 8.14 -19.16 14.58
CA GLU A 81 7.58 -20.40 14.05
C GLU A 81 8.63 -21.50 13.98
N ASN A 82 9.82 -21.17 13.48
CA ASN A 82 10.95 -22.10 13.39
C ASN A 82 11.41 -22.57 14.78
N ARG A 83 11.52 -21.67 15.76
CA ARG A 83 11.87 -22.03 17.14
C ARG A 83 10.80 -22.87 17.81
N SER A 84 9.52 -22.50 17.63
CA SER A 84 8.38 -23.22 18.17
C SER A 84 8.31 -24.65 17.64
N ARG A 85 8.66 -24.85 16.36
CA ARG A 85 8.65 -26.17 15.70
C ARG A 85 10.00 -26.87 15.68
N ARG A 86 11.05 -26.30 16.29
CA ARG A 86 12.43 -26.81 16.19
C ARG A 86 12.59 -28.26 16.65
N ALA A 87 11.80 -28.67 17.64
CA ALA A 87 11.81 -30.04 18.17
C ALA A 87 10.79 -30.96 17.48
N ASN A 88 9.98 -30.45 16.56
CA ASN A 88 8.97 -31.24 15.86
C ASN A 88 9.61 -31.98 14.69
N LEU A 89 9.46 -33.29 14.67
CA LEU A 89 9.88 -34.14 13.55
C LEU A 89 8.66 -34.56 12.72
N ARG A 90 8.80 -34.56 11.39
CA ARG A 90 7.81 -35.09 10.47
C ARG A 90 8.38 -36.32 9.76
N ILE A 91 7.87 -37.49 10.12
CA ILE A 91 8.22 -38.75 9.47
C ILE A 91 7.23 -38.99 8.33
N VAL A 92 7.73 -39.21 7.12
CA VAL A 92 6.93 -39.46 5.91
C VAL A 92 7.03 -40.93 5.50
N ASN A 93 6.08 -41.40 4.70
CA ASN A 93 6.02 -42.78 4.19
C ASN A 93 5.90 -43.88 5.25
N VAL A 94 5.30 -43.58 6.41
CA VAL A 94 4.95 -44.59 7.42
C VAL A 94 3.60 -45.21 7.05
N PRO A 95 3.51 -46.54 6.79
CA PRO A 95 2.26 -47.20 6.47
C PRO A 95 1.18 -46.96 7.52
N GLU A 96 -0.07 -46.77 7.10
CA GLU A 96 -1.18 -46.60 8.04
C GLU A 96 -1.46 -47.89 8.81
N GLY A 97 -1.69 -47.79 10.12
CA GLY A 97 -1.98 -48.94 10.98
C GLY A 97 -0.76 -49.75 11.39
N SER A 98 0.46 -49.29 11.04
CA SER A 98 1.72 -49.87 11.51
C SER A 98 1.87 -49.83 13.04
N GLU A 99 1.10 -48.98 13.73
CA GLU A 99 1.11 -48.91 15.18
C GLU A 99 0.48 -50.15 15.84
N ILE A 100 -0.28 -50.99 15.11
CA ILE A 100 -0.92 -52.23 15.62
C ILE A 100 -1.69 -51.95 16.94
N GLY A 101 -2.32 -50.78 17.04
CA GLY A 101 -3.08 -50.37 18.23
C GLY A 101 -2.26 -49.85 19.41
N LYS A 102 -0.93 -49.70 19.29
CA LYS A 102 -0.10 -48.97 20.25
C LYS A 102 -0.43 -47.47 20.23
N ASP A 103 -0.22 -46.82 21.37
CA ASP A 103 -0.26 -45.36 21.43
C ASP A 103 0.77 -44.75 20.46
N PRO A 104 0.43 -43.69 19.70
CA PRO A 104 1.35 -43.08 18.72
C PRO A 104 2.68 -42.65 19.33
N VAL A 105 2.72 -42.22 20.59
CA VAL A 105 3.96 -41.81 21.25
C VAL A 105 4.90 -43.00 21.39
N THR A 106 4.40 -44.11 21.94
CA THR A 106 5.19 -45.34 22.10
C THR A 106 5.67 -45.88 20.76
N SER A 107 4.77 -45.95 19.77
CA SER A 107 5.13 -46.47 18.44
C SER A 107 6.21 -45.66 17.75
N VAL A 108 6.17 -44.32 17.85
CA VAL A 108 7.20 -43.45 17.23
C VAL A 108 8.51 -43.50 18.03
N ALA A 109 8.46 -43.56 19.35
CA ALA A 109 9.68 -43.68 20.17
C ALA A 109 10.44 -44.98 19.89
N GLU A 110 9.73 -46.12 19.80
CA GLU A 110 10.33 -47.40 19.40
C GLU A 110 10.91 -47.34 17.98
N LEU A 111 10.15 -46.77 17.02
CA LEU A 111 10.60 -46.61 15.63
C LEU A 111 11.89 -45.77 15.53
N LEU A 112 11.99 -44.68 16.30
CA LEU A 112 13.20 -43.83 16.31
C LEU A 112 14.41 -44.59 16.85
N LEU A 113 14.24 -45.38 17.91
CA LEU A 113 15.30 -46.24 18.44
C LEU A 113 15.71 -47.31 17.43
N GLU A 114 14.76 -47.96 16.77
CA GLU A 114 15.03 -48.99 15.76
C GLU A 114 15.81 -48.42 14.55
N MET A 115 15.44 -47.22 14.10
CA MET A 115 16.05 -46.57 12.92
C MET A 115 17.45 -46.01 13.18
N THR A 116 17.72 -45.54 14.39
CA THR A 116 18.99 -44.88 14.74
C THR A 116 19.94 -45.77 15.54
N GLY A 117 19.41 -46.85 16.12
CA GLY A 117 20.14 -47.75 16.99
C GLY A 117 20.55 -47.12 18.33
N THR A 118 21.27 -47.89 19.13
CA THR A 118 21.78 -47.44 20.43
C THR A 118 22.96 -46.47 20.34
N GLU A 119 23.42 -46.16 19.13
CA GLU A 119 24.46 -45.14 18.92
C GLU A 119 23.93 -43.71 19.14
N VAL A 120 22.64 -43.49 18.90
CA VAL A 120 21.99 -42.17 19.07
C VAL A 120 21.11 -42.14 20.31
N PHE A 121 20.36 -43.21 20.58
CA PHE A 121 19.48 -43.30 21.75
C PHE A 121 19.72 -44.60 22.51
N ASP A 122 20.16 -44.54 23.77
CA ASP A 122 20.34 -45.76 24.59
C ASP A 122 19.00 -46.47 24.89
N ASN A 123 17.89 -45.73 24.88
CA ASN A 123 16.53 -46.18 25.16
C ASN A 123 15.52 -45.39 24.30
N PRO A 124 14.26 -45.83 24.15
CA PRO A 124 13.27 -45.08 23.39
C PRO A 124 13.15 -43.63 23.88
N PRO A 125 13.31 -42.62 23.01
CA PRO A 125 13.32 -41.22 23.42
C PRO A 125 11.96 -40.79 23.97
N THR A 126 11.97 -39.89 24.95
CA THR A 126 10.74 -39.31 25.49
C THR A 126 10.15 -38.31 24.50
N LEU A 127 8.89 -38.52 24.11
CA LEU A 127 8.16 -37.60 23.23
C LEU A 127 7.03 -36.94 24.00
N GLU A 128 6.86 -35.62 23.83
CA GLU A 128 5.74 -34.88 24.43
C GLU A 128 4.41 -35.26 23.75
N ARG A 129 4.44 -35.39 22.41
CA ARG A 129 3.26 -35.71 21.61
C ARG A 129 3.66 -36.35 20.29
N ALA A 130 2.89 -37.35 19.88
CA ALA A 130 2.96 -37.92 18.54
C ALA A 130 1.55 -38.06 17.98
N HIS A 131 1.39 -37.77 16.70
CA HIS A 131 0.11 -37.90 16.01
C HIS A 131 0.36 -38.01 14.51
N ARG A 132 -0.59 -38.62 13.80
CA ARG A 132 -0.60 -38.58 12.34
C ARG A 132 -1.12 -37.22 11.87
N SER A 133 -0.52 -36.70 10.81
CA SER A 133 -1.04 -35.49 10.17
C SER A 133 -2.45 -35.78 9.63
N PRO A 134 -3.44 -34.88 9.86
CA PRO A 134 -4.77 -35.04 9.29
C PRO A 134 -4.70 -35.18 7.77
N GLY A 135 -5.28 -36.25 7.24
CA GLY A 135 -5.34 -36.53 5.80
C GLY A 135 -6.29 -37.69 5.53
N PRO A 136 -6.91 -37.76 4.34
CA PRO A 136 -7.72 -38.91 3.98
C PRO A 136 -6.84 -40.16 4.03
N LYS A 137 -7.36 -41.25 4.62
CA LYS A 137 -6.67 -42.54 4.57
C LYS A 137 -6.36 -42.83 3.12
N ALA A 138 -5.10 -43.08 2.80
CA ALA A 138 -4.74 -43.52 1.45
C ALA A 138 -5.33 -44.92 1.24
N SER A 139 -6.59 -44.99 0.80
CA SER A 139 -7.17 -46.21 0.24
C SER A 139 -6.31 -46.54 -0.97
N GLY A 140 -5.56 -47.64 -0.89
CA GLY A 140 -4.52 -48.03 -1.84
C GLY A 140 -4.85 -47.65 -3.27
N ARG A 141 -3.99 -46.82 -3.87
CA ARG A 141 -3.89 -46.76 -5.33
C ARG A 141 -2.99 -47.94 -5.76
N PRO A 142 -3.32 -48.59 -6.90
CA PRO A 142 -2.76 -49.86 -7.32
C PRO A 142 -1.24 -49.82 -7.54
#